data_AF-A0ABD1Q5N2-F1
#
_entry.id   AF-A0ABD1Q5N2-F1
#
_cell.length_a   1.000
_cell.length_b   1.000
_cell.length_c   1.000
_cell.angle_alpha   90.00
_cell.angle_beta   90.00
_cell.angle_gamma   90.00
#
_symmetry.space_group_name_H-M   'P 1'
#
loop_
_entity.id
_entity.type
_entity.pdbx_description
1 polymer ?
#
loop_
_entity_poly.entity_id
_entity_poly.type
_entity_poly.pdbx_seq_one_letter_code
_entity_poly.pdbx_strand_id
1 'polypeptide(L)'
;MFASDVSHWWESMCCTRSESEQDGLTWSQFKEELMEKYFLQALRDNKETEFLKLRQGNMLLPEYEQKFEQLSKYAPHLVDTEAKKIKRFEQGLSIDMSLILPFHSFTSYREMQAWAKTIWYCKASVDQSAPQNKDFIGKRKWSGQDKGKIAKKEVKYRIQQRQARSLRSTLPKM
;
A
#
# COMPACT_ATOMS: atom_id res chain seq x y z
N MET A 1 19.00 -30.19 -6.96
CA MET A 1 19.09 -30.83 -5.63
C MET A 1 17.72 -31.02 -4.97
N PHE A 2 16.80 -30.05 -5.02
CA PHE A 2 15.45 -30.19 -4.42
C PHE A 2 14.53 -31.26 -5.03
N ALA A 3 14.58 -31.49 -6.35
CA ALA A 3 13.66 -32.43 -7.00
C ALA A 3 13.85 -33.89 -6.55
N SER A 4 15.10 -34.32 -6.33
CA SER A 4 15.40 -35.68 -5.87
C SER A 4 14.96 -35.91 -4.42
N ASP A 5 15.11 -34.90 -3.55
CA ASP A 5 14.68 -34.98 -2.14
C ASP A 5 13.15 -35.05 -2.01
N VAL A 6 12.44 -34.25 -2.81
CA VAL A 6 10.97 -34.28 -2.89
C VAL A 6 10.46 -35.63 -3.40
N SER A 7 11.07 -36.18 -4.46
CA SER A 7 10.70 -37.49 -5.00
C SER A 7 10.94 -38.62 -3.98
N HIS A 8 12.10 -38.67 -3.33
CA HIS A 8 12.41 -39.70 -2.35
C HIS A 8 11.51 -39.63 -1.10
N TRP A 9 11.18 -38.43 -0.63
CA TRP A 9 10.19 -38.30 0.43
C TRP A 9 8.83 -38.83 -0.02
N TRP A 10 8.35 -38.43 -1.20
CA TRP A 10 7.02 -38.80 -1.65
C TRP A 10 6.90 -40.33 -1.81
N GLU A 11 7.92 -40.97 -2.40
CA GLU A 11 8.04 -42.43 -2.46
C GLU A 11 8.02 -43.07 -1.07
N SER A 12 8.81 -42.55 -0.13
CA SER A 12 8.82 -43.03 1.26
C SER A 12 7.47 -42.86 1.95
N MET A 13 6.72 -41.79 1.65
CA MET A 13 5.43 -41.52 2.27
C MET A 13 4.32 -42.40 1.68
N CYS A 14 4.37 -42.66 0.37
CA CYS A 14 3.52 -43.66 -0.28
C CYS A 14 3.77 -45.05 0.33
N CYS A 15 5.03 -45.45 0.56
CA CYS A 15 5.33 -46.74 1.20
C CYS A 15 4.77 -46.91 2.62
N THR A 16 4.51 -45.81 3.34
CA THR A 16 3.89 -45.85 4.68
C THR A 16 2.36 -45.88 4.67
N ARG A 17 1.72 -45.68 3.51
CA ARG A 17 0.27 -45.71 3.34
C ARG A 17 -0.20 -47.06 2.82
N SER A 18 -1.37 -47.48 3.27
CA SER A 18 -2.07 -48.63 2.68
C SER A 18 -2.51 -48.33 1.24
N GLU A 19 -2.69 -49.37 0.41
CA GLU A 19 -3.14 -49.23 -0.99
C GLU A 19 -4.48 -48.46 -1.08
N SER A 20 -5.40 -48.66 -0.13
CA SER A 20 -6.66 -47.91 -0.05
C SER A 20 -6.51 -46.42 0.23
N GLU A 21 -5.46 -46.01 0.96
CA GLU A 21 -5.18 -44.60 1.27
C GLU A 21 -4.45 -43.90 0.12
N GLN A 22 -3.74 -44.66 -0.71
CA GLN A 22 -3.10 -44.16 -1.93
C GLN A 22 -4.12 -43.93 -3.04
N ASP A 23 -5.04 -44.87 -3.25
CA ASP A 23 -6.11 -44.77 -4.26
C ASP A 23 -7.13 -43.67 -3.95
N GLY A 24 -7.31 -43.33 -2.66
CA GLY A 24 -8.18 -42.24 -2.22
C GLY A 24 -7.54 -40.86 -2.25
N LEU A 25 -6.24 -40.75 -2.58
CA LEU A 25 -5.50 -39.51 -2.42
C LEU A 25 -5.86 -38.48 -3.49
N THR A 26 -6.49 -37.39 -3.07
CA THR A 26 -6.81 -36.29 -3.98
C THR A 26 -5.62 -35.37 -4.18
N TRP A 27 -5.59 -34.67 -5.32
CA TRP A 27 -4.58 -33.65 -5.61
C TRP A 27 -4.51 -32.53 -4.55
N SER A 28 -5.61 -32.27 -3.83
CA SER A 28 -5.62 -31.29 -2.72
C SER A 28 -4.81 -31.80 -1.53
N GLN A 29 -5.00 -33.06 -1.14
CA GLN A 29 -4.27 -33.69 -0.03
C GLN A 29 -2.77 -33.79 -0.33
N PHE A 30 -2.41 -34.16 -1.57
CA PHE A 30 -0.99 -34.11 -2.01
C PHE A 30 -0.37 -32.73 -1.79
N LYS A 31 -1.07 -31.67 -2.22
CA LYS A 31 -0.57 -30.29 -2.04
C LYS A 31 -0.46 -29.92 -0.57
N GLU A 32 -1.43 -30.29 0.26
CA GLU A 32 -1.39 -30.00 1.69
C GLU A 32 -0.16 -30.63 2.35
N GLU A 33 0.10 -31.90 2.08
CA GLU A 33 1.24 -32.62 2.66
C GLU A 33 2.59 -32.12 2.13
N LEU A 34 2.66 -31.80 0.83
CA LEU A 34 3.84 -31.18 0.23
C LEU A 34 4.09 -29.81 0.87
N MET A 35 3.04 -29.01 1.07
CA MET A 35 3.13 -27.70 1.70
C MET A 35 3.45 -27.82 3.19
N GLU A 36 2.98 -28.84 3.88
CA GLU A 36 3.32 -29.09 5.28
C GLU A 36 4.80 -29.45 5.45
N LYS A 37 5.34 -30.32 4.59
CA LYS A 37 6.73 -30.76 4.67
C LYS A 37 7.75 -29.74 4.14
N TYR A 38 7.48 -29.12 2.99
CA TYR A 38 8.44 -28.24 2.32
C TYR A 38 8.14 -26.76 2.49
N PHE A 39 6.89 -26.42 2.82
CA PHE A 39 6.44 -25.07 3.14
C PHE A 39 6.11 -24.97 4.63
N LEU A 40 7.02 -25.51 5.46
CA LEU A 40 6.98 -25.54 6.93
C LEU A 40 6.40 -24.23 7.48
N GLN A 41 5.63 -24.32 8.57
CA GLN A 41 5.02 -23.16 9.23
C GLN A 41 6.01 -21.98 9.37
N ALA A 42 7.28 -22.25 9.68
CA ALA A 42 8.34 -21.25 9.75
C ALA A 42 8.56 -20.43 8.44
N LEU A 43 8.43 -21.05 7.26
CA LEU A 43 8.52 -20.34 5.98
C LEU A 43 7.28 -19.47 5.73
N ARG A 44 6.09 -19.94 6.13
CA ARG A 44 4.87 -19.11 6.10
C ARG A 44 4.99 -17.93 7.05
N ASP A 45 5.44 -18.17 8.28
CA ASP A 45 5.67 -17.13 9.28
C ASP A 45 6.73 -16.13 8.81
N ASN A 46 7.78 -16.60 8.12
CA ASN A 46 8.78 -15.73 7.53
C ASN A 46 8.19 -14.87 6.39
N LYS A 47 7.37 -15.45 5.50
CA LYS A 47 6.68 -14.70 4.43
C LYS A 47 5.64 -13.73 4.98
N GLU A 48 4.92 -14.09 6.02
CA GLU A 48 4.02 -13.20 6.74
C GLU A 48 4.81 -12.06 7.41
N THR A 49 5.95 -12.36 8.04
CA THR A 49 6.83 -11.35 8.63
C THR A 49 7.37 -10.40 7.56
N GLU A 50 7.77 -10.93 6.40
CA GLU A 50 8.18 -10.14 5.22
C GLU A 50 7.02 -9.23 4.77
N PHE A 51 5.80 -9.78 4.69
CA PHE A 51 4.61 -9.01 4.36
C PHE A 51 4.35 -7.90 5.37
N LEU A 52 4.43 -8.15 6.67
CA LEU A 52 4.24 -7.17 7.75
C LEU A 52 5.32 -6.07 7.78
N LYS A 53 6.54 -6.42 7.39
CA LYS A 53 7.67 -5.49 7.27
C LYS A 53 7.73 -4.78 5.93
N LEU A 54 6.91 -5.17 4.95
CA LEU A 54 6.87 -4.52 3.64
C LEU A 54 6.61 -3.02 3.82
N ARG A 55 7.52 -2.22 3.27
CA ARG A 55 7.45 -0.77 3.15
C ARG A 55 7.83 -0.40 1.73
N GLN A 56 7.17 0.61 1.15
CA GLN A 56 7.47 1.15 -0.17
C GLN A 56 8.93 1.61 -0.21
N GLY A 57 9.39 2.36 0.82
CA GLY A 57 10.76 2.84 0.90
C GLY A 57 11.15 3.60 -0.37
N ASN A 58 12.19 3.12 -1.06
CA ASN A 58 12.68 3.69 -2.32
C ASN A 58 12.05 3.05 -3.58
N MET A 59 11.14 2.09 -3.43
CA MET A 59 10.49 1.43 -4.56
C MET A 59 9.47 2.36 -5.21
N LEU A 60 9.34 2.22 -6.53
CA LEU A 60 8.25 2.87 -7.23
C LEU A 60 6.91 2.26 -6.80
N LEU A 61 5.84 3.04 -6.86
CA LEU A 61 4.50 2.58 -6.51
C LEU A 61 4.11 1.24 -7.19
N PRO A 62 4.30 1.05 -8.52
CA PRO A 62 3.96 -0.22 -9.17
C PRO A 62 4.79 -1.42 -8.66
N GLU A 63 6.06 -1.22 -8.32
CA GLU A 63 6.91 -2.28 -7.76
C GLU A 63 6.43 -2.68 -6.36
N TYR A 64 6.04 -1.69 -5.57
CA TYR A 64 5.45 -1.91 -4.25
C TYR A 64 4.11 -2.65 -4.35
N GLU A 65 3.21 -2.25 -5.26
CA GLU A 65 1.94 -2.94 -5.51
C GLU A 65 2.16 -4.41 -5.87
N GLN A 66 3.09 -4.69 -6.79
CA GLN A 66 3.40 -6.05 -7.20
C GLN A 66 3.90 -6.91 -6.02
N LYS A 67 4.83 -6.39 -5.21
CA LYS A 67 5.32 -7.10 -4.02
C LYS A 67 4.23 -7.29 -2.97
N PHE A 68 3.37 -6.30 -2.78
CA PHE A 68 2.25 -6.39 -1.86
C PHE A 68 1.31 -7.52 -2.25
N GLU A 69 0.92 -7.60 -3.52
CA GLU A 69 0.05 -8.68 -4.02
C GLU A 69 0.69 -10.06 -3.90
N GLN A 70 1.98 -10.18 -4.23
CA GLN A 70 2.73 -11.43 -4.07
C GLN A 70 2.77 -11.90 -2.61
N LEU A 71 3.11 -11.01 -1.69
CA LEU A 71 3.26 -11.35 -0.27
C LEU A 71 1.91 -11.57 0.43
N SER A 72 0.86 -10.87 0.00
CA SER A 72 -0.50 -11.03 0.53
C SER A 72 -1.03 -12.47 0.42
N LYS A 73 -0.57 -13.23 -0.58
CA LYS A 73 -0.95 -14.63 -0.80
C LYS A 73 -0.52 -15.56 0.34
N TYR A 74 0.53 -15.19 1.07
CA TYR A 74 1.06 -15.97 2.17
C TYR A 74 0.44 -15.61 3.53
N ALA A 75 -0.33 -14.52 3.60
CA ALA A 75 -1.00 -14.09 4.82
C ALA A 75 -2.44 -13.61 4.53
N PRO A 76 -3.31 -14.50 4.02
CA PRO A 76 -4.67 -14.14 3.62
C PRO A 76 -5.51 -13.57 4.77
N HIS A 77 -5.26 -13.99 6.01
CA HIS A 77 -5.91 -13.46 7.22
C HIS A 77 -5.61 -11.99 7.53
N LEU A 78 -4.53 -11.44 6.96
CA LEU A 78 -4.16 -10.02 7.09
C LEU A 78 -4.84 -9.13 6.02
N VAL A 79 -5.45 -9.74 4.99
CA VAL A 79 -6.08 -9.04 3.85
C VAL A 79 -7.44 -9.64 3.48
N ASP A 80 -8.06 -10.37 4.41
CA ASP A 80 -9.34 -11.07 4.27
C ASP A 80 -10.53 -10.12 4.08
N THR A 81 -10.38 -8.86 4.51
CA THR A 81 -11.35 -7.79 4.23
C THR A 81 -10.71 -6.65 3.45
N GLU A 82 -11.49 -5.98 2.61
CA GLU A 82 -11.05 -4.78 1.88
C GLU A 82 -10.48 -3.74 2.84
N ALA A 83 -11.11 -3.52 4.00
CA ALA A 83 -10.65 -2.58 5.02
C ALA A 83 -9.27 -2.96 5.59
N LYS A 84 -9.03 -4.23 5.91
CA LYS A 84 -7.71 -4.71 6.38
C LYS A 84 -6.66 -4.58 5.28
N LYS A 85 -7.02 -4.92 4.04
CA LYS A 85 -6.14 -4.82 2.87
C LYS A 85 -5.72 -3.38 2.58
N ILE A 86 -6.67 -2.44 2.55
CA ILE A 86 -6.43 -1.00 2.42
C ILE A 86 -5.50 -0.52 3.54
N LYS A 87 -5.87 -0.78 4.80
CA LYS A 87 -5.08 -0.37 5.97
C LYS A 87 -3.64 -0.91 5.92
N ARG A 88 -3.48 -2.17 5.54
CA ARG A 88 -2.15 -2.81 5.43
C ARG A 88 -1.32 -2.17 4.31
N PHE A 89 -1.95 -1.84 3.18
CA PHE A 89 -1.29 -1.15 2.08
C PHE A 89 -0.86 0.26 2.48
N GLU A 90 -1.73 1.03 3.12
CA GLU A 90 -1.45 2.38 3.62
C GLU A 90 -0.29 2.42 4.61
N GLN A 91 -0.25 1.46 5.55
CA GLN A 91 0.85 1.33 6.53
C GLN A 91 2.21 1.08 5.88
N GLY A 92 2.23 0.51 4.68
CA GLY A 92 3.45 0.25 3.96
C GLY A 92 3.84 1.35 2.98
N LEU A 93 2.97 2.32 2.68
CA LEU A 93 3.29 3.39 1.75
C LEU A 93 4.35 4.36 2.30
N SER A 94 5.05 5.02 1.38
CA SER A 94 5.99 6.10 1.71
C SER A 94 5.26 7.27 2.35
N ILE A 95 5.97 8.02 3.20
CA ILE A 95 5.43 9.18 3.93
C ILE A 95 4.79 10.19 2.97
N ASP A 96 5.44 10.42 1.83
CA ASP A 96 4.95 11.33 0.78
C ASP A 96 3.56 10.95 0.27
N MET A 97 3.28 9.65 0.11
CA MET A 97 1.98 9.16 -0.33
C MET A 97 1.00 9.07 0.85
N SER A 98 1.48 8.65 2.02
CA SER A 98 0.66 8.49 3.23
C SER A 98 0.17 9.82 3.81
N LEU A 99 0.77 10.95 3.45
CA LEU A 99 0.29 12.28 3.82
C LEU A 99 -0.88 12.74 2.94
N ILE A 100 -1.00 12.22 1.72
CA ILE A 100 -2.00 12.65 0.73
C ILE A 100 -3.25 11.76 0.80
N LEU A 101 -3.09 10.48 1.12
CA LEU A 101 -4.19 9.52 1.22
C LEU A 101 -5.23 9.77 2.33
N PRO A 102 -4.90 10.27 3.54
CA PRO A 102 -5.85 10.40 4.65
C PRO A 102 -7.02 11.36 4.40
N PHE A 103 -6.95 12.18 3.35
CA PHE A 103 -8.04 13.06 2.95
C PHE A 103 -9.17 12.33 2.21
N HIS A 104 -9.00 11.04 1.92
CA HIS A 104 -9.97 10.22 1.20
C HIS A 104 -10.17 8.88 1.90
N SER A 105 -11.41 8.54 2.25
CA SER A 105 -11.77 7.21 2.73
C SER A 105 -12.03 6.28 1.55
N PHE A 106 -11.33 5.15 1.47
CA PHE A 106 -11.53 4.16 0.41
C PHE A 106 -12.46 3.04 0.87
N THR A 107 -13.36 2.64 -0.01
CA THR A 107 -14.27 1.49 0.25
C THR A 107 -13.74 0.19 -0.34
N SER A 108 -12.87 0.30 -1.36
CA SER A 108 -12.20 -0.84 -1.98
C SER A 108 -10.72 -0.57 -2.22
N TYR A 109 -9.92 -1.63 -2.13
CA TYR A 109 -8.51 -1.65 -2.47
C TYR A 109 -8.25 -1.14 -3.89
N ARG A 110 -9.13 -1.44 -4.85
CA ARG A 110 -9.00 -0.99 -6.23
C ARG A 110 -9.10 0.53 -6.36
N GLU A 111 -10.03 1.13 -5.61
CA GLU A 111 -10.24 2.58 -5.57
C GLU A 111 -8.99 3.28 -5.03
N MET A 112 -8.46 2.76 -3.92
CA MET A 112 -7.22 3.24 -3.31
C MET A 112 -6.02 3.10 -4.27
N GLN A 113 -5.85 1.98 -4.96
CA GLN A 113 -4.78 1.80 -5.95
C GLN A 113 -4.90 2.81 -7.11
N ALA A 114 -6.11 3.02 -7.64
CA ALA A 114 -6.33 3.99 -8.70
C ALA A 114 -5.94 5.40 -8.26
N TRP A 115 -6.34 5.79 -7.05
CA TRP A 115 -6.00 7.09 -6.48
C TRP A 115 -4.49 7.24 -6.22
N ALA A 116 -3.85 6.21 -5.65
CA ALA A 116 -2.41 6.19 -5.43
C ALA A 116 -1.65 6.36 -6.76
N LYS A 117 -2.11 5.70 -7.82
CA LYS A 117 -1.56 5.87 -9.18
C LYS A 117 -1.73 7.29 -9.69
N THR A 118 -2.90 7.89 -9.53
CA THR A 118 -3.15 9.29 -9.92
C THR A 118 -2.16 10.23 -9.23
N ILE A 119 -1.97 10.10 -7.92
CA ILE A 119 -0.99 10.90 -7.17
C ILE A 119 0.42 10.66 -7.71
N TRP A 120 0.78 9.41 -7.94
CA TRP A 120 2.10 9.04 -8.45
C TRP A 120 2.38 9.67 -9.81
N TYR A 121 1.44 9.57 -10.76
CA TYR A 121 1.56 10.21 -12.08
C TYR A 121 1.68 11.74 -11.96
N CYS A 122 0.87 12.37 -11.11
CA CYS A 122 0.93 13.81 -10.86
C CYS A 122 2.27 14.25 -10.24
N LYS A 123 2.87 13.43 -9.37
CA LYS A 123 4.18 13.73 -8.77
C LYS A 123 5.32 13.53 -9.78
N ALA A 124 5.27 12.45 -10.56
CA ALA A 124 6.27 12.17 -11.59
C ALA A 124 6.33 13.27 -12.68
N SER A 125 5.20 13.88 -13.04
CA SER A 125 5.17 15.00 -13.99
C SER A 125 5.71 16.31 -13.41
N VAL A 126 5.53 16.53 -12.11
CA VAL A 126 6.09 17.70 -11.41
C VAL A 126 7.60 17.57 -11.24
N ASP A 127 8.11 16.38 -10.89
CA ASP A 127 9.56 16.16 -10.72
C ASP A 127 10.34 16.25 -12.05
N GLN A 128 9.73 15.91 -13.18
CA GLN A 128 10.31 16.08 -14.51
C GLN A 128 10.34 17.54 -14.98
N SER A 129 9.49 18.41 -14.42
CA SER A 129 9.46 19.85 -14.72
C SER A 129 10.27 20.70 -13.75
N ALA A 130 10.88 20.08 -12.71
CA ALA A 130 11.81 20.76 -11.83
C ALA A 130 13.13 21.05 -12.58
N PRO A 131 13.54 22.32 -12.77
CA PRO A 131 14.78 22.61 -13.48
C PRO A 131 15.98 22.06 -12.68
N GLN A 132 16.71 21.12 -13.29
CA GLN A 132 18.05 20.69 -12.87
C GLN A 132 19.04 21.85 -13.09
N ASN A 133 18.93 22.92 -12.31
CA ASN A 133 19.94 23.97 -12.33
C ASN A 133 21.03 23.62 -11.31
N LYS A 134 21.96 22.75 -11.75
CA LYS A 134 23.31 22.71 -11.20
C LYS A 134 24.06 23.87 -11.85
N ASP A 135 24.63 24.72 -11.00
CA ASP A 135 25.49 25.86 -11.32
C ASP A 135 24.80 27.16 -11.77
N PHE A 136 24.36 27.96 -10.79
CA PHE A 136 24.60 29.41 -10.83
C PHE A 136 24.61 29.97 -9.39
N ILE A 137 25.80 30.01 -8.77
CA ILE A 137 26.07 30.92 -7.64
C ILE A 137 26.15 32.34 -8.22
N GLY A 138 24.99 32.90 -8.53
CA GLY A 138 24.82 34.30 -8.87
C GLY A 138 24.12 35.00 -7.72
N LYS A 139 24.86 35.84 -6.98
CA LYS A 139 24.35 36.68 -5.88
C LYS A 139 23.10 37.46 -6.33
N ARG A 140 21.90 37.02 -5.95
CA ARG A 140 20.68 37.80 -6.12
C ARG A 140 20.39 38.59 -4.84
N LYS A 141 20.61 39.90 -4.96
CA LYS A 141 20.30 40.96 -3.99
C LYS A 141 18.80 40.90 -3.63
N TRP A 142 18.50 40.71 -2.36
CA TRP A 142 17.13 40.80 -1.82
C TRP A 142 16.65 42.26 -1.86
N SER A 143 15.59 42.55 -2.62
CA SER A 143 14.75 43.72 -2.43
C SER A 143 13.36 43.23 -1.98
N GLY A 144 13.09 43.35 -0.68
CA GLY A 144 11.86 42.87 -0.08
C GLY A 144 10.70 43.83 -0.28
N GLN A 145 9.66 43.41 -1.00
CA GLN A 145 8.39 44.13 -1.06
C GLN A 145 7.25 43.25 -1.61
N ASP A 146 6.74 42.27 -0.85
CA ASP A 146 5.38 41.74 -1.12
C ASP A 146 4.71 40.96 0.03
N LYS A 147 5.08 41.21 1.29
CA LYS A 147 4.42 40.57 2.45
C LYS A 147 3.04 41.16 2.80
N GLY A 148 2.63 42.26 2.18
CA GLY A 148 1.42 43.03 2.56
C GLY A 148 0.11 42.63 1.87
N LYS A 149 0.15 41.83 0.79
CA LYS A 149 -1.05 41.54 -0.04
C LYS A 149 -1.73 40.20 0.29
N ILE A 150 -0.97 39.20 0.73
CA ILE A 150 -1.50 37.86 1.02
C ILE A 150 -2.33 37.87 2.32
N ALA A 151 -1.87 38.57 3.35
CA ALA A 151 -2.59 38.69 4.63
C ALA A 151 -3.96 39.40 4.50
N LYS A 152 -4.10 40.34 3.55
CA LYS A 152 -5.38 41.07 3.35
C LYS A 152 -6.46 40.22 2.69
N LYS A 153 -6.09 39.21 1.88
CA LYS A 153 -7.06 38.28 1.27
C LYS A 153 -7.61 37.28 2.30
N GLU A 154 -6.75 36.80 3.19
CA GLU A 154 -7.11 35.83 4.24
C GLU A 154 -8.12 36.39 5.26
N VAL A 155 -7.94 37.66 5.65
CA VAL A 155 -8.85 38.33 6.61
C VAL A 155 -10.22 38.58 5.99
N LYS A 156 -10.28 38.95 4.71
CA LYS A 156 -11.55 39.21 4.00
C LYS A 156 -12.40 37.93 3.89
N TYR A 157 -11.76 36.81 3.55
CA TYR A 157 -12.42 35.50 3.46
C TYR A 157 -12.99 35.04 4.82
N ARG A 158 -12.25 35.24 5.92
CA ARG A 158 -12.71 34.88 7.28
C ARG A 158 -13.88 35.73 7.78
N ILE A 159 -13.93 37.02 7.44
CA ILE A 159 -15.07 37.89 7.78
C ILE A 159 -16.32 37.45 7.01
N GLN A 160 -16.16 37.11 5.73
CA GLN A 160 -17.26 36.65 4.88
C GLN A 160 -17.84 35.31 5.36
N GLN A 161 -16.99 34.36 5.80
CA GLN A 161 -17.46 33.09 6.36
C GLN A 161 -18.18 33.22 7.71
N ARG A 162 -17.76 34.18 8.56
CA ARG A 162 -18.45 34.45 9.84
C ARG A 162 -19.84 35.04 9.64
N GLN A 163 -20.00 35.98 8.69
CA GLN A 163 -21.31 36.54 8.35
C GLN A 163 -22.25 35.50 7.74
N ALA A 164 -21.74 34.60 6.88
CA ALA A 164 -22.54 33.53 6.26
C ALA A 164 -22.98 32.40 7.23
N ARG A 165 -22.29 32.22 8.36
CA ARG A 165 -22.73 31.30 9.42
C ARG A 165 -23.77 31.93 10.35
N SER A 166 -23.63 33.23 10.65
CA SER A 166 -24.59 33.96 11.50
C SER A 166 -25.99 34.06 10.89
N LEU A 167 -26.10 34.17 9.56
CA LEU A 167 -27.39 34.23 8.87
C LEU A 167 -28.09 32.86 8.77
N ARG A 168 -27.35 31.76 8.97
CA ARG A 168 -27.86 30.39 8.83
C ARG A 168 -28.42 29.84 10.16
N SER A 169 -28.01 30.39 11.30
CA SER A 169 -28.51 30.03 12.62
C SER A 169 -29.79 30.75 13.04
N THR A 170 -30.27 31.73 12.27
CA THR A 170 -31.48 32.55 12.57
C THR A 170 -32.70 32.19 11.72
N LEU A 171 -32.65 31.12 10.92
CA LEU A 171 -33.81 30.61 10.19
C LEU A 171 -34.63 29.66 11.09
N PRO A 172 -35.93 29.91 11.32
CA PRO A 172 -36.78 29.00 12.07
C PRO A 172 -36.97 27.69 11.29
N LYS A 173 -36.94 26.57 12.01
CA LYS A 173 -37.28 25.25 11.47
C LYS A 173 -38.78 25.22 11.17
N MET A 174 -39.14 25.04 9.90
CA MET A 174 -40.46 24.54 9.50
C MET A 174 -40.45 23.02 9.51
#